data_AF-A0A969FAJ9-F1
#
_entry.id   AF-A0A969FAJ9-F1
#
_cell.length_a   1.000
_cell.length_b   1.000
_cell.length_c   1.000
_cell.angle_alpha   90.00
_cell.angle_beta   90.00
_cell.angle_gamma   90.00
#
_symmetry.space_group_name_H-M   'P 1'
#
loop_
_entity.id
_entity.type
_entity.pdbx_description
1 polymer ?
#
loop_
_entity_poly.entity_id
_entity_poly.type
_entity_poly.pdbx_seq_one_letter_code
_entity_poly.pdbx_strand_id
1 'polypeptide(L)'
;MVPPEPHDPSDLGQPATTDRQIDDFAVPRDPSPRKGRPWLTALSIVILLLGLGLGWRWWQSRNASAPGGAGPGAAQAQAAPVELETVETSTISESSEFVGTLTSRRSVDLRPEIDGRITEILVQPGEAVEVGQPLVLLSPDQRAAEYASVLAAVNSARATRASAASELQALQAERVAAVAEVDLQNENFRRTSQLVQEGALSQDQLDQVERDRRSAIATLNATDQRIQASRANLAESEAALEQAQANAAASNAQLQDTVIEAPFAGTIGDIPAKIGDFVNAGDIVTSVTQDQSLELEISIPLERGPDLRTGQRVELINAQGNPLTVGR
;
A
#
# COMPACT_ATOMS: atom_id res chain seq x y z
N MET A 1 47.69 -2.98 -33.86
CA MET A 1 48.79 -1.99 -33.89
C MET A 1 48.38 -0.93 -34.91
N VAL A 2 48.44 0.34 -34.51
CA VAL A 2 48.23 1.59 -35.28
C VAL A 2 46.77 2.13 -35.41
N PRO A 3 46.41 3.16 -34.59
CA PRO A 3 45.37 4.19 -34.82
C PRO A 3 45.98 5.38 -35.63
N PRO A 4 45.31 6.48 -36.07
CA PRO A 4 44.53 7.49 -35.30
C PRO A 4 43.29 8.04 -36.08
N GLU A 5 42.36 8.85 -35.55
CA GLU A 5 42.46 10.30 -35.30
C GLU A 5 41.27 10.85 -34.47
N PRO A 6 41.44 12.01 -33.83
CA PRO A 6 40.51 12.57 -32.85
C PRO A 6 39.57 13.64 -33.46
N HIS A 7 38.30 13.66 -33.04
CA HIS A 7 37.39 14.78 -33.30
C HIS A 7 37.17 15.63 -32.04
N ASP A 8 37.62 16.87 -32.19
CA ASP A 8 37.29 18.17 -31.59
C ASP A 8 36.12 18.27 -30.57
N PRO A 9 36.37 18.84 -29.37
CA PRO A 9 35.35 19.28 -28.43
C PRO A 9 35.02 20.77 -28.64
N SER A 10 34.02 21.05 -29.47
CA SER A 10 33.50 22.40 -29.68
C SER A 10 31.98 22.39 -29.87
N ASP A 11 31.21 22.34 -28.78
CA ASP A 11 29.85 22.91 -28.82
C ASP A 11 29.51 23.59 -27.49
N LEU A 12 29.27 24.89 -27.61
CA LEU A 12 29.05 25.86 -26.55
C LEU A 12 27.53 26.06 -26.43
N GLY A 13 26.91 25.40 -25.46
CA GLY A 13 25.53 25.68 -25.06
C GLY A 13 25.47 26.75 -23.97
N GLN A 14 25.16 27.99 -24.34
CA GLN A 14 24.86 29.10 -23.43
C GLN A 14 23.49 28.91 -22.73
N PRO A 15 23.29 29.46 -21.51
CA PRO A 15 22.01 29.41 -20.81
C PRO A 15 21.04 30.52 -21.27
N ALA A 16 19.79 30.13 -21.54
CA ALA A 16 18.70 31.06 -21.79
C ALA A 16 18.19 31.65 -20.47
N THR A 17 18.38 32.95 -20.30
CA THR A 17 17.70 33.79 -19.32
C THR A 17 16.25 34.00 -19.77
N THR A 18 15.29 33.81 -18.86
CA THR A 18 13.93 34.33 -19.04
C THR A 18 13.53 35.03 -17.75
N ASP A 19 13.82 36.32 -17.78
CA ASP A 19 13.28 37.35 -16.92
C ASP A 19 11.77 37.51 -17.21
N ARG A 20 10.94 37.41 -16.17
CA ARG A 20 9.54 37.85 -16.22
C ARG A 20 9.12 38.39 -14.86
N GLN A 21 9.58 39.60 -14.65
CA GLN A 21 8.95 40.63 -13.84
C GLN A 21 7.58 40.99 -14.44
N ILE A 22 6.49 40.79 -13.68
CA ILE A 22 5.17 41.37 -13.97
C ILE A 22 4.58 41.91 -12.66
N ASP A 23 4.78 43.21 -12.47
CA ASP A 23 3.80 44.24 -12.13
C ASP A 23 2.59 43.88 -11.25
N ASP A 24 2.68 44.35 -10.01
CA ASP A 24 1.88 45.45 -9.47
C ASP A 24 0.49 45.69 -10.11
N PHE A 25 -0.56 45.24 -9.42
CA PHE A 25 -1.92 45.78 -9.58
C PHE A 25 -2.59 45.92 -8.21
N ALA A 26 -2.28 47.03 -7.54
CA ALA A 26 -3.30 47.73 -6.76
C ALA A 26 -4.28 48.43 -7.72
N VAL A 27 -5.59 48.39 -7.44
CA VAL A 27 -6.54 49.51 -7.63
C VAL A 27 -7.96 49.10 -7.15
N PRO A 28 -8.80 50.06 -6.69
CA PRO A 28 -9.89 49.83 -5.75
C PRO A 28 -11.30 50.23 -6.28
N ARG A 29 -12.31 49.96 -5.42
CA ARG A 29 -13.61 50.65 -5.21
C ARG A 29 -14.77 50.53 -6.23
N ASP A 30 -15.92 50.18 -5.62
CA ASP A 30 -17.30 50.68 -5.81
C ASP A 30 -18.10 50.25 -7.07
N PRO A 31 -19.42 50.52 -7.19
CA PRO A 31 -20.52 50.57 -6.20
C PRO A 31 -21.88 49.99 -6.71
N SER A 32 -22.92 50.09 -5.86
CA SER A 32 -24.35 50.34 -6.18
C SER A 32 -25.33 49.14 -6.28
N PRO A 33 -26.68 49.34 -6.21
CA PRO A 33 -27.44 50.57 -5.98
C PRO A 33 -28.57 50.53 -4.93
N ARG A 34 -29.01 51.75 -4.58
CA ARG A 34 -30.16 52.17 -3.76
C ARG A 34 -31.49 52.11 -4.52
N LYS A 35 -32.62 51.86 -3.82
CA LYS A 35 -33.94 52.57 -3.90
C LYS A 35 -35.04 51.74 -3.20
N GLY A 36 -36.00 52.26 -2.43
CA GLY A 36 -36.36 53.61 -1.99
C GLY A 36 -37.36 53.47 -0.81
N ARG A 37 -37.24 54.27 0.25
CA ARG A 37 -37.90 55.58 0.50
C ARG A 37 -39.12 55.46 1.44
N PRO A 38 -39.48 56.55 2.15
CA PRO A 38 -39.62 56.52 3.61
C PRO A 38 -40.95 57.14 4.11
N TRP A 39 -41.32 56.93 5.38
CA TRP A 39 -42.38 57.74 6.01
C TRP A 39 -42.38 57.64 7.55
N LEU A 40 -42.06 58.76 8.21
CA LEU A 40 -42.31 59.18 9.60
C LEU A 40 -41.73 58.41 10.81
N THR A 41 -40.51 58.80 11.17
CA THR A 41 -40.12 59.10 12.55
C THR A 41 -40.81 60.39 13.02
N ALA A 42 -41.83 60.34 13.89
CA ALA A 42 -42.38 61.56 14.53
C ALA A 42 -43.33 61.35 15.74
N LEU A 43 -43.19 60.31 16.58
CA LEU A 43 -44.13 60.13 17.71
C LEU A 43 -43.51 59.59 19.01
N SER A 44 -42.30 60.01 19.35
CA SER A 44 -41.64 59.58 20.61
C SER A 44 -41.07 60.73 21.46
N ILE A 45 -41.18 61.99 21.00
CA ILE A 45 -40.61 63.16 21.71
C ILE A 45 -41.66 64.26 21.81
N VAL A 46 -42.81 63.96 22.43
CA VAL A 46 -43.80 64.97 22.89
C VAL A 46 -44.54 64.52 24.17
N ILE A 47 -44.61 63.21 24.49
CA ILE A 47 -45.43 62.71 25.61
C ILE A 47 -44.73 62.73 26.98
N LEU A 48 -43.42 62.97 27.07
CA LEU A 48 -42.74 62.77 28.35
C LEU A 48 -42.48 64.02 29.20
N LEU A 49 -42.65 65.25 28.71
CA LEU A 49 -42.26 66.43 29.51
C LEU A 49 -43.04 67.70 29.15
N LEU A 50 -44.35 67.78 29.43
CA LEU A 50 -45.05 69.04 29.76
C LEU A 50 -46.54 68.78 30.06
N GLY A 51 -46.99 69.11 31.28
CA GLY A 51 -48.41 69.29 31.57
C GLY A 51 -48.88 68.50 32.80
N LEU A 52 -48.52 68.95 34.01
CA LEU A 52 -49.43 69.77 34.84
C LEU A 52 -50.63 68.94 35.31
N GLY A 53 -50.67 68.47 36.56
CA GLY A 53 -50.72 69.39 37.69
C GLY A 53 -51.98 70.24 37.58
N LEU A 54 -53.13 69.68 37.96
CA LEU A 54 -54.40 70.37 38.29
C LEU A 54 -55.45 69.33 38.74
N GLY A 55 -55.13 68.61 39.82
CA GLY A 55 -56.08 67.82 40.61
C GLY A 55 -56.32 68.46 41.98
N TRP A 56 -56.36 69.80 42.02
CA TRP A 56 -56.73 70.61 43.19
C TRP A 56 -58.23 70.43 43.45
N ARG A 57 -58.66 69.28 43.99
CA ARG A 57 -60.06 69.11 44.41
C ARG A 57 -60.31 68.01 45.44
N TRP A 58 -59.42 67.92 46.41
CA TRP A 58 -59.76 67.39 47.74
C TRP A 58 -58.78 68.02 48.75
N TRP A 59 -58.88 69.28 49.21
CA TRP A 59 -60.03 70.05 49.71
C TRP A 59 -61.02 69.16 50.46
N GLN A 60 -61.13 69.17 51.77
CA GLN A 60 -60.56 69.98 52.82
C GLN A 60 -61.10 69.30 54.08
N SER A 61 -60.41 69.52 55.21
CA SER A 61 -60.97 69.40 56.55
C SER A 61 -60.96 67.97 57.11
N ARG A 62 -60.45 67.65 58.30
CA ARG A 62 -60.02 68.39 59.52
C ARG A 62 -59.19 67.38 60.32
N ASN A 63 -58.28 67.70 61.24
CA ASN A 63 -57.77 68.93 61.82
C ASN A 63 -56.42 68.60 62.48
N ALA A 64 -55.61 69.64 62.66
CA ALA A 64 -54.38 69.66 63.41
C ALA A 64 -54.49 69.07 64.83
N SER A 65 -53.40 68.47 65.32
CA SER A 65 -52.60 68.96 66.47
C SER A 65 -51.51 67.94 66.81
N ALA A 66 -50.26 68.39 66.89
CA ALA A 66 -49.17 67.71 67.61
C ALA A 66 -49.32 67.96 69.13
N PRO A 67 -48.42 67.48 70.03
CA PRO A 67 -47.47 66.35 69.98
C PRO A 67 -47.60 65.44 71.24
N GLY A 68 -46.90 64.29 71.31
CA GLY A 68 -46.70 63.58 72.58
C GLY A 68 -46.39 62.10 72.44
N GLY A 69 -45.31 61.63 73.08
CA GLY A 69 -44.79 60.27 72.97
C GLY A 69 -45.42 59.19 73.87
N ALA A 70 -44.89 57.97 73.66
CA ALA A 70 -44.94 56.73 74.46
C ALA A 70 -46.23 55.86 74.45
N GLY A 71 -46.08 54.59 74.05
CA GLY A 71 -46.98 53.46 74.38
C GLY A 71 -47.20 52.40 73.25
N PRO A 72 -46.90 51.08 73.43
CA PRO A 72 -46.82 50.09 72.34
C PRO A 72 -47.98 49.04 72.25
N GLY A 73 -48.18 48.40 71.08
CA GLY A 73 -49.02 47.18 70.94
C GLY A 73 -49.27 46.61 69.51
N ALA A 74 -48.56 45.52 69.17
CA ALA A 74 -48.80 44.34 68.28
C ALA A 74 -49.69 44.35 66.99
N ALA A 75 -49.19 43.69 65.91
CA ALA A 75 -49.95 43.28 64.71
C ALA A 75 -49.46 41.93 64.08
N GLN A 76 -50.39 41.12 63.54
CA GLN A 76 -50.27 39.77 62.93
C GLN A 76 -50.22 39.78 61.37
N ALA A 77 -49.81 38.66 60.75
CA ALA A 77 -49.44 38.45 59.33
C ALA A 77 -50.52 37.80 58.40
N GLN A 78 -50.36 37.88 57.05
CA GLN A 78 -51.11 37.16 55.98
C GLN A 78 -50.22 36.76 54.75
N ALA A 79 -50.60 35.70 53.99
CA ALA A 79 -49.83 34.98 52.94
C ALA A 79 -50.27 35.25 51.46
N ALA A 80 -49.43 34.89 50.46
CA ALA A 80 -49.47 35.32 49.04
C ALA A 80 -49.65 34.21 47.97
N PRO A 81 -50.07 34.50 46.70
CA PRO A 81 -50.39 33.53 45.64
C PRO A 81 -49.26 33.27 44.61
N VAL A 82 -49.38 32.20 43.80
CA VAL A 82 -48.35 31.70 42.84
C VAL A 82 -48.82 31.62 41.37
N GLU A 83 -47.87 31.82 40.45
CA GLU A 83 -47.99 31.95 38.98
C GLU A 83 -47.64 30.62 38.26
N LEU A 84 -48.28 30.32 37.11
CA LEU A 84 -48.10 29.07 36.35
C LEU A 84 -47.66 29.36 34.91
N GLU A 85 -46.65 28.62 34.42
CA GLU A 85 -46.08 28.68 33.07
C GLU A 85 -46.29 27.35 32.32
N THR A 86 -46.61 27.40 31.02
CA THR A 86 -46.87 26.23 30.16
C THR A 86 -45.59 25.69 29.54
N VAL A 87 -45.34 24.38 29.69
CA VAL A 87 -44.12 23.70 29.21
C VAL A 87 -44.25 23.32 27.73
N GLU A 88 -43.32 23.79 26.89
CA GLU A 88 -43.13 23.30 25.52
C GLU A 88 -42.03 22.22 25.47
N THR A 89 -42.31 21.10 24.79
CA THR A 89 -41.31 20.05 24.58
C THR A 89 -40.36 20.44 23.44
N SER A 90 -39.11 20.72 23.77
CA SER A 90 -38.01 20.85 22.79
C SER A 90 -37.06 19.66 22.88
N THR A 91 -36.45 19.30 21.76
CA THR A 91 -35.42 18.25 21.72
C THR A 91 -34.10 18.86 22.21
N ILE A 92 -33.73 18.55 23.46
CA ILE A 92 -32.44 18.92 24.02
C ILE A 92 -31.38 18.02 23.36
N SER A 93 -30.47 18.65 22.63
CA SER A 93 -29.29 17.95 22.08
C SER A 93 -28.16 18.09 23.10
N GLU A 94 -27.87 17.03 23.84
CA GLU A 94 -26.72 16.99 24.74
C GLU A 94 -25.45 16.75 23.92
N SER A 95 -24.56 17.74 23.88
CA SER A 95 -23.21 17.60 23.35
C SER A 95 -22.20 17.53 24.49
N SER A 96 -21.10 16.83 24.27
CA SER A 96 -19.95 16.81 25.18
C SER A 96 -18.70 17.08 24.38
N GLU A 97 -17.86 17.96 24.90
CA GLU A 97 -16.59 18.30 24.27
C GLU A 97 -15.49 17.44 24.88
N PHE A 98 -14.71 16.81 24.01
CA PHE A 98 -13.58 15.99 24.38
C PHE A 98 -12.36 16.45 23.59
N VAL A 99 -11.19 16.36 24.23
CA VAL A 99 -9.92 16.60 23.54
C VAL A 99 -9.49 15.30 22.89
N GLY A 100 -9.11 15.39 21.62
CA GLY A 100 -8.59 14.27 20.84
C GLY A 100 -7.39 14.66 20.00
N THR A 101 -6.64 13.66 19.57
CA THR A 101 -5.48 13.81 18.68
C THR A 101 -5.81 13.23 17.31
N LEU A 102 -5.43 13.95 16.24
CA LEU A 102 -5.52 13.43 14.88
C LEU A 102 -4.29 12.57 14.60
N THR A 103 -4.51 11.32 14.20
CA THR A 103 -3.46 10.39 13.81
C THR A 103 -3.71 9.88 12.39
N SER A 104 -2.65 9.44 11.70
CA SER A 104 -2.81 8.77 10.40
C SER A 104 -3.23 7.33 10.60
N ARG A 105 -4.11 6.84 9.73
CA ARG A 105 -4.55 5.43 9.73
C ARG A 105 -3.47 4.44 9.33
N ARG A 106 -2.45 4.88 8.58
CA ARG A 106 -1.42 4.01 8.02
C ARG A 106 -0.06 4.70 8.10
N SER A 107 0.75 4.23 9.03
CA SER A 107 2.16 4.55 9.13
C SER A 107 2.93 3.24 9.26
N VAL A 108 4.01 3.09 8.48
CA VAL A 108 4.87 1.91 8.53
C VAL A 108 6.32 2.36 8.59
N ASP A 109 7.06 1.80 9.55
CA ASP A 109 8.51 1.94 9.62
C ASP A 109 9.16 1.01 8.60
N LEU A 110 9.88 1.58 7.65
CA LEU A 110 10.65 0.85 6.66
C LEU A 110 11.97 0.40 7.27
N ARG A 111 12.20 -0.90 7.14
CA ARG A 111 13.35 -1.60 7.69
C ARG A 111 13.98 -2.42 6.58
N PRO A 112 15.33 -2.46 6.48
CA PRO A 112 16.00 -3.36 5.55
C PRO A 112 15.65 -4.81 5.90
N GLU A 113 15.43 -5.62 4.87
CA GLU A 113 15.30 -7.08 5.03
C GLU A 113 16.67 -7.76 5.11
N ILE A 114 17.71 -7.10 4.58
CA ILE A 114 19.09 -7.57 4.56
C ILE A 114 20.07 -6.52 5.12
N ASP A 115 21.20 -7.00 5.60
CA ASP A 115 22.31 -6.15 6.03
C ASP A 115 23.04 -5.56 4.82
N GLY A 116 23.42 -4.28 4.91
CA GLY A 116 24.11 -3.61 3.81
C GLY A 116 24.59 -2.21 4.14
N ARG A 117 25.46 -1.68 3.27
CA ARG A 117 25.88 -0.28 3.32
C ARG A 117 24.98 0.55 2.42
N ILE A 118 24.51 1.70 2.90
CA ILE A 118 23.76 2.66 2.10
C ILE A 118 24.68 3.28 1.06
N THR A 119 24.37 3.07 -0.21
CA THR A 119 25.06 3.67 -1.36
C THR A 119 24.45 5.02 -1.72
N GLU A 120 23.12 5.09 -1.69
CA GLU A 120 22.37 6.28 -2.11
C GLU A 120 21.04 6.39 -1.38
N ILE A 121 20.62 7.62 -1.12
CA ILE A 121 19.30 7.96 -0.59
C ILE A 121 18.63 8.83 -1.67
N LEU A 122 17.54 8.33 -2.24
CA LEU A 122 16.90 8.88 -3.45
C LEU A 122 15.81 9.91 -3.15
N VAL A 123 15.47 10.09 -1.87
CA VAL A 123 14.32 10.87 -1.41
C VAL A 123 14.66 11.76 -0.23
N GLN A 124 13.86 12.79 -0.01
CA GLN A 124 14.04 13.73 1.09
C GLN A 124 12.94 13.59 2.16
N PRO A 125 13.22 13.91 3.44
CA PRO A 125 12.20 13.96 4.47
C PRO A 125 11.08 14.95 4.10
N GLY A 126 9.82 14.54 4.28
CA GLY A 126 8.64 15.32 3.91
C GLY A 126 8.25 15.26 2.43
N GLU A 127 8.99 14.52 1.60
CA GLU A 127 8.64 14.31 0.20
C GLU A 127 7.50 13.28 0.06
N ALA A 128 6.62 13.50 -0.92
CA ALA A 128 5.55 12.57 -1.27
C ALA A 128 6.08 11.48 -2.20
N VAL A 129 5.72 10.22 -1.94
CA VAL A 129 6.16 9.06 -2.72
C VAL A 129 5.00 8.24 -3.23
N GLU A 130 5.24 7.52 -4.32
CA GLU A 130 4.32 6.56 -4.92
C GLU A 130 4.63 5.12 -4.45
N VAL A 131 3.70 4.20 -4.70
CA VAL A 131 3.87 2.77 -4.40
C VAL A 131 5.00 2.20 -5.25
N GLY A 132 5.96 1.50 -4.63
CA GLY A 132 7.11 0.89 -5.30
C GLY A 132 8.22 1.88 -5.66
N GLN A 133 8.14 3.14 -5.22
CA GLN A 133 9.21 4.10 -5.46
C GLN A 133 10.45 3.72 -4.63
N PRO A 134 11.65 3.60 -5.25
CA PRO A 134 12.89 3.37 -4.52
C PRO A 134 13.25 4.56 -3.64
N LEU A 135 13.57 4.28 -2.37
CA LEU A 135 13.88 5.29 -1.36
C LEU A 135 15.35 5.27 -0.99
N VAL A 136 15.88 4.08 -0.73
CA VAL A 136 17.27 3.88 -0.31
C VAL A 136 17.87 2.68 -1.05
N LEU A 137 19.09 2.85 -1.54
CA LEU A 137 19.86 1.80 -2.21
C LEU A 137 20.98 1.32 -1.29
N LEU A 138 21.00 0.02 -1.04
CA LEU A 138 22.11 -0.68 -0.40
C LEU A 138 23.12 -1.12 -1.46
N SER A 139 24.37 -1.34 -1.07
CA SER A 139 25.43 -1.81 -1.98
C SER A 139 25.07 -3.18 -2.58
N PRO A 140 24.91 -3.28 -3.91
CA PRO A 140 24.52 -4.52 -4.55
C PRO A 140 25.73 -5.41 -4.87
N ASP A 141 26.96 -4.92 -4.78
CA ASP A 141 28.15 -5.56 -5.36
C ASP A 141 28.33 -7.02 -4.93
N GLN A 142 28.22 -7.29 -3.62
CA GLN A 142 28.35 -8.65 -3.09
C GLN A 142 27.18 -9.55 -3.52
N ARG A 143 25.95 -9.03 -3.48
CA ARG A 143 24.73 -9.79 -3.84
C ARG A 143 24.65 -10.05 -5.34
N ALA A 144 25.06 -9.09 -6.16
CA ALA A 144 25.12 -9.23 -7.61
C ALA A 144 26.17 -10.27 -8.01
N ALA A 145 27.34 -10.28 -7.35
CA ALA A 145 28.37 -11.30 -7.58
C ALA A 145 27.88 -12.70 -7.18
N GLU A 146 27.19 -12.82 -6.03
CA GLU A 146 26.58 -14.06 -5.57
C GLU A 146 25.54 -14.57 -6.57
N TYR A 147 24.59 -13.72 -6.99
CA TYR A 147 23.59 -14.06 -8.00
C TYR A 147 24.21 -14.48 -9.34
N ALA A 148 25.26 -13.79 -9.79
CA ALA A 148 25.99 -14.17 -11.00
C ALA A 148 26.63 -15.56 -10.90
N SER A 149 27.15 -15.93 -9.73
CA SER A 149 27.70 -17.28 -9.48
C SER A 149 26.62 -18.36 -9.52
N VAL A 150 25.43 -18.09 -8.97
CA VAL A 150 24.28 -19.02 -8.99
C VAL A 150 23.71 -19.15 -10.40
N LEU A 151 23.68 -18.06 -11.17
CA LEU A 151 23.29 -18.08 -12.58
C LEU A 151 24.24 -18.97 -13.42
N ALA A 152 25.54 -18.94 -13.13
CA ALA A 152 26.49 -19.86 -13.75
C ALA A 152 26.18 -21.33 -13.42
N ALA A 153 25.76 -21.63 -12.19
CA ALA A 153 25.31 -22.97 -11.81
C ALA A 153 24.05 -23.40 -12.58
N VAL A 154 23.08 -22.51 -12.80
CA VAL A 154 21.90 -22.78 -13.65
C VAL A 154 22.32 -23.11 -15.08
N ASN A 155 23.27 -22.35 -15.64
CA ASN A 155 23.76 -22.59 -16.99
C ASN A 155 24.49 -23.95 -17.09
N SER A 156 25.27 -24.32 -16.08
CA SER A 156 25.90 -25.64 -15.99
C SER A 156 24.86 -26.76 -15.91
N ALA A 157 23.84 -26.64 -15.04
CA ALA A 157 22.78 -27.62 -14.93
C ALA A 157 21.97 -27.75 -16.23
N ARG A 158 21.71 -26.64 -16.93
CA ARG A 158 21.05 -26.63 -18.23
C ARG A 158 21.86 -27.38 -19.29
N ALA A 159 23.18 -27.19 -19.31
CA ALA A 159 24.07 -27.91 -20.21
C ALA A 159 24.07 -29.42 -19.92
N THR A 160 24.11 -29.81 -18.65
CA THR A 160 24.01 -31.22 -18.24
C THR A 160 22.69 -31.86 -18.68
N ARG A 161 21.56 -31.16 -18.48
CA ARG A 161 20.25 -31.62 -18.99
C ARG A 161 20.25 -31.78 -20.51
N ALA A 162 20.81 -30.82 -21.24
CA ALA A 162 20.87 -30.88 -22.69
C ALA A 162 21.70 -32.08 -23.19
N SER A 163 22.81 -32.39 -22.52
CA SER A 163 23.62 -33.58 -22.80
C SER A 163 22.85 -34.87 -22.52
N ALA A 164 22.15 -34.95 -21.38
CA ALA A 164 21.32 -36.11 -21.02
C ALA A 164 20.17 -36.34 -22.03
N ALA A 165 19.52 -35.26 -22.49
CA ALA A 165 18.48 -35.33 -23.51
C ALA A 165 19.03 -35.82 -24.86
N SER A 166 20.23 -35.38 -25.24
CA SER A 166 20.89 -35.82 -26.47
C SER A 166 21.25 -37.31 -26.43
N GLU A 167 21.72 -37.80 -25.29
CA GLU A 167 21.99 -39.23 -25.09
C GLU A 167 20.71 -40.08 -25.22
N LEU A 168 19.60 -39.63 -24.60
CA LEU A 168 18.32 -40.31 -24.74
C LEU A 168 17.85 -40.35 -26.20
N GLN A 169 18.03 -39.26 -26.95
CA GLN A 169 17.70 -39.20 -28.37
C GLN A 169 18.54 -40.18 -29.19
N ALA A 170 19.85 -40.31 -28.90
CA ALA A 170 20.71 -41.29 -29.57
C ALA A 170 20.25 -42.74 -29.31
N LEU A 171 19.88 -43.07 -28.07
CA LEU A 171 19.34 -44.38 -27.71
C LEU A 171 17.98 -44.66 -28.39
N GLN A 172 17.13 -43.64 -28.54
CA GLN A 172 15.88 -43.79 -29.28
C GLN A 172 16.12 -44.12 -30.76
N ALA A 173 17.12 -43.49 -31.39
CA ALA A 173 17.53 -43.83 -32.74
C ALA A 173 18.08 -45.27 -32.83
N GLU A 174 18.89 -45.69 -31.85
CA GLU A 174 19.39 -47.07 -31.75
C GLU A 174 18.25 -48.09 -31.58
N ARG A 175 17.22 -47.75 -30.80
CA ARG A 175 16.02 -48.58 -30.65
C ARG A 175 15.28 -48.76 -31.98
N VAL A 176 15.15 -47.71 -32.78
CA VAL A 176 14.49 -47.82 -34.10
C VAL A 176 15.24 -48.82 -34.99
N ALA A 177 16.58 -48.79 -34.97
CA ALA A 177 17.39 -49.79 -35.69
C ALA A 177 17.20 -51.21 -35.13
N ALA A 178 17.16 -51.37 -33.79
CA ALA A 178 16.93 -52.67 -33.16
C ALA A 178 15.53 -53.24 -33.46
N VAL A 179 14.50 -52.39 -33.53
CA VAL A 179 13.14 -52.81 -33.93
C VAL A 179 13.12 -53.28 -35.38
N ALA A 180 13.75 -52.52 -36.30
CA ALA A 180 13.84 -52.91 -37.71
C ALA A 180 14.55 -54.26 -37.89
N GLU A 181 15.58 -54.53 -37.09
CA GLU A 181 16.27 -55.83 -37.08
C GLU A 181 15.36 -56.97 -36.61
N VAL A 182 14.62 -56.76 -35.50
CA VAL A 182 13.64 -57.74 -35.03
C VAL A 182 12.58 -58.04 -36.10
N ASP A 183 12.09 -57.01 -36.80
CA ASP A 183 11.11 -57.16 -37.87
C ASP A 183 11.69 -57.99 -39.04
N LEU A 184 12.91 -57.70 -39.48
CA LEU A 184 13.61 -58.49 -40.49
C LEU A 184 13.73 -59.96 -40.08
N GLN A 185 14.16 -60.23 -38.84
CA GLN A 185 14.32 -61.60 -38.37
C GLN A 185 12.97 -62.33 -38.19
N ASN A 186 11.90 -61.61 -37.82
CA ASN A 186 10.55 -62.16 -37.78
C ASN A 186 10.06 -62.58 -39.18
N GLU A 187 10.36 -61.79 -40.21
CA GLU A 187 10.02 -62.14 -41.60
C GLU A 187 10.81 -63.34 -42.10
N ASN A 188 12.11 -63.39 -41.82
CA ASN A 188 12.96 -64.53 -42.18
C ASN A 188 12.49 -65.81 -41.50
N PHE A 189 12.21 -65.75 -40.19
CA PHE A 189 11.64 -66.88 -39.46
C PHE A 189 10.32 -67.35 -40.06
N ARG A 190 9.41 -66.43 -40.39
CA ARG A 190 8.11 -66.75 -41.00
C ARG A 190 8.28 -67.46 -42.35
N ARG A 191 9.15 -66.93 -43.22
CA ARG A 191 9.40 -67.50 -44.55
C ARG A 191 10.06 -68.87 -44.46
N THR A 192 11.09 -69.02 -43.63
CA THR A 192 11.78 -70.31 -43.43
C THR A 192 10.86 -71.35 -42.79
N SER A 193 10.03 -70.96 -41.81
CA SER A 193 9.06 -71.86 -41.18
C SER A 193 8.06 -72.42 -42.20
N GLN A 194 7.58 -71.61 -43.14
CA GLN A 194 6.70 -72.06 -44.22
C GLN A 194 7.42 -73.06 -45.16
N LEU A 195 8.64 -72.73 -45.60
CA LEU A 195 9.40 -73.58 -46.51
C LEU A 195 9.82 -74.93 -45.89
N VAL A 196 10.06 -74.97 -44.58
CA VAL A 196 10.31 -76.22 -43.85
C VAL A 196 9.02 -77.07 -43.76
N GLN A 197 7.86 -76.45 -43.53
CA GLN A 197 6.57 -77.14 -43.55
C GLN A 197 6.25 -77.73 -44.94
N GLU A 198 6.66 -77.05 -45.99
CA GLU A 198 6.54 -77.51 -47.39
C GLU A 198 7.61 -78.56 -47.77
N GLY A 199 8.55 -78.88 -46.86
CA GLY A 199 9.62 -79.85 -47.08
C GLY A 199 10.76 -79.37 -47.98
N ALA A 200 10.82 -78.07 -48.30
CA ALA A 200 11.84 -77.48 -49.17
C ALA A 200 13.17 -77.20 -48.44
N LEU A 201 13.14 -77.04 -47.11
CA LEU A 201 14.29 -76.69 -46.27
C LEU A 201 14.47 -77.65 -45.07
N SER A 202 15.67 -77.65 -44.46
CA SER A 202 16.03 -78.49 -43.30
C SER A 202 15.60 -77.86 -41.96
N GLN A 203 15.33 -78.71 -40.96
CA GLN A 203 15.04 -78.28 -39.58
C GLN A 203 16.18 -77.46 -38.95
N ASP A 204 17.43 -77.78 -39.27
CA ASP A 204 18.60 -77.04 -38.77
C ASP A 204 18.58 -75.56 -39.20
N GLN A 205 18.07 -75.28 -40.41
CA GLN A 205 17.92 -73.91 -40.89
C GLN A 205 16.85 -73.13 -40.13
N LEU A 206 15.76 -73.80 -39.70
CA LEU A 206 14.75 -73.18 -38.85
C LEU A 206 15.31 -72.85 -37.47
N ASP A 207 16.10 -73.77 -36.89
CA ASP A 207 16.73 -73.56 -35.60
C ASP A 207 17.75 -72.41 -35.65
N GLN A 208 18.45 -72.24 -36.78
CA GLN A 208 19.35 -71.09 -37.00
C GLN A 208 18.60 -69.76 -36.99
N VAL A 209 17.55 -69.60 -37.80
CA VAL A 209 16.80 -68.33 -37.85
C VAL A 209 16.05 -68.04 -36.54
N GLU A 210 15.64 -69.07 -35.80
CA GLU A 210 15.05 -68.88 -34.46
C GLU A 210 16.09 -68.36 -33.46
N ARG A 211 17.34 -68.83 -33.52
CA ARG A 211 18.45 -68.27 -32.71
C ARG A 211 18.72 -66.81 -33.08
N ASP A 212 18.75 -66.49 -34.37
CA ASP A 212 18.97 -65.12 -34.85
C ASP A 212 17.86 -64.17 -34.40
N ARG A 213 16.60 -64.61 -34.51
CA ARG A 213 15.42 -63.89 -34.00
C ARG A 213 15.49 -63.65 -32.49
N ARG A 214 15.85 -64.67 -31.70
CA ARG A 214 16.02 -64.54 -30.25
C ARG A 214 17.14 -63.56 -29.90
N SER A 215 18.24 -63.59 -30.65
CA SER A 215 19.36 -62.65 -30.49
C SER A 215 18.90 -61.20 -30.73
N ALA A 216 18.17 -60.94 -31.82
CA ALA A 216 17.64 -59.61 -32.12
C ALA A 216 16.70 -59.09 -31.03
N ILE A 217 15.80 -59.94 -30.50
CA ILE A 217 14.90 -59.58 -29.40
C ILE A 217 15.68 -59.27 -28.11
N ALA A 218 16.73 -60.04 -27.81
CA ALA A 218 17.59 -59.78 -26.66
C ALA A 218 18.29 -58.42 -26.78
N THR A 219 18.78 -58.06 -27.98
CA THR A 219 19.34 -56.74 -28.26
C THR A 219 18.33 -55.62 -28.06
N LEU A 220 17.10 -55.75 -28.59
CA LEU A 220 16.04 -54.76 -28.39
C LEU A 220 15.74 -54.56 -26.89
N ASN A 221 15.60 -55.64 -26.13
CA ASN A 221 15.38 -55.58 -24.69
C ASN A 221 16.53 -54.86 -23.96
N ALA A 222 17.78 -55.12 -24.35
CA ALA A 222 18.94 -54.43 -23.78
C ALA A 222 18.92 -52.92 -24.11
N THR A 223 18.53 -52.53 -25.32
CA THR A 223 18.37 -51.12 -25.70
C THR A 223 17.23 -50.45 -24.91
N ASP A 224 16.11 -51.14 -24.69
CA ASP A 224 15.01 -50.62 -23.88
C ASP A 224 15.43 -50.39 -22.41
N GLN A 225 16.25 -51.27 -21.84
CA GLN A 225 16.83 -51.08 -20.50
C GLN A 225 17.79 -49.87 -20.46
N ARG A 226 18.62 -49.68 -21.50
CA ARG A 226 19.49 -48.49 -21.63
C ARG A 226 18.66 -47.21 -21.72
N ILE A 227 17.56 -47.22 -22.46
CA ILE A 227 16.63 -46.08 -22.54
C ILE A 227 16.01 -45.79 -21.17
N GLN A 228 15.58 -46.82 -20.43
CA GLN A 228 15.02 -46.62 -19.10
C GLN A 228 16.04 -45.97 -18.15
N ALA A 229 17.29 -46.44 -18.15
CA ALA A 229 18.37 -45.83 -17.37
C ALA A 229 18.64 -44.38 -17.81
N SER A 230 18.68 -44.11 -19.12
CA SER A 230 18.89 -42.76 -19.66
C SER A 230 17.75 -41.80 -19.30
N ARG A 231 16.49 -42.27 -19.31
CA ARG A 231 15.34 -41.47 -18.84
C ARG A 231 15.47 -41.12 -17.35
N ALA A 232 15.94 -42.05 -16.52
CA ALA A 232 16.20 -41.76 -15.12
C ALA A 232 17.29 -40.69 -14.95
N ASN A 233 18.38 -40.78 -15.72
CA ASN A 233 19.44 -39.76 -15.73
C ASN A 233 18.93 -38.40 -16.21
N LEU A 234 18.05 -38.35 -17.21
CA LEU A 234 17.43 -37.11 -17.66
C LEU A 234 16.57 -36.50 -16.55
N ALA A 235 15.71 -37.30 -15.90
CA ALA A 235 14.88 -36.83 -14.79
C ALA A 235 15.73 -36.30 -13.61
N GLU A 236 16.85 -36.96 -13.30
CA GLU A 236 17.81 -36.47 -12.29
C GLU A 236 18.41 -35.11 -12.70
N SER A 237 18.82 -34.95 -13.96
CA SER A 237 19.37 -33.68 -14.45
C SER A 237 18.33 -32.56 -14.51
N GLU A 238 17.05 -32.89 -14.73
CA GLU A 238 15.94 -31.95 -14.69
C GLU A 238 15.66 -31.46 -13.28
N ALA A 239 15.65 -32.38 -12.30
CA ALA A 239 15.53 -32.02 -10.89
C ALA A 239 16.71 -31.15 -10.42
N ALA A 240 17.94 -31.46 -10.86
CA ALA A 240 19.11 -30.63 -10.56
C ALA A 240 19.01 -29.22 -11.16
N LEU A 241 18.46 -29.09 -12.38
CA LEU A 241 18.21 -27.79 -13.01
C LEU A 241 17.14 -27.00 -12.24
N GLU A 242 16.04 -27.64 -11.82
CA GLU A 242 15.00 -27.02 -11.02
C GLU A 242 15.56 -26.51 -9.68
N GLN A 243 16.37 -27.32 -8.99
CA GLN A 243 17.04 -26.89 -7.76
C GLN A 243 17.96 -25.69 -7.98
N ALA A 244 18.74 -25.69 -9.07
CA ALA A 244 19.60 -24.57 -9.41
C ALA A 244 18.79 -23.29 -9.71
N GLN A 245 17.65 -23.42 -10.38
CA GLN A 245 16.74 -22.30 -10.66
C GLN A 245 16.09 -21.76 -9.38
N ALA A 246 15.67 -22.64 -8.46
CA ALA A 246 15.13 -22.23 -7.17
C ALA A 246 16.17 -21.45 -6.35
N ASN A 247 17.42 -21.91 -6.36
CA ASN A 247 18.53 -21.18 -5.71
C ASN A 247 18.77 -19.82 -6.38
N ALA A 248 18.69 -19.73 -7.71
CA ALA A 248 18.83 -18.47 -8.43
C ALA A 248 17.70 -17.49 -8.10
N ALA A 249 16.45 -17.98 -8.00
CA ALA A 249 15.31 -17.17 -7.60
C ALA A 249 15.48 -16.62 -6.18
N ALA A 250 15.93 -17.45 -5.23
CA ALA A 250 16.20 -17.02 -3.87
C ALA A 250 17.32 -15.97 -3.79
N SER A 251 18.41 -16.16 -4.54
CA SER A 251 19.51 -15.19 -4.61
C SER A 251 19.10 -13.88 -5.31
N ASN A 252 18.21 -13.96 -6.31
CA ASN A 252 17.66 -12.77 -6.96
C ASN A 252 16.73 -11.98 -6.02
N ALA A 253 15.92 -12.64 -5.19
CA ALA A 253 15.11 -11.97 -4.17
C ALA A 253 16.01 -11.18 -3.21
N GLN A 254 17.08 -11.79 -2.71
CA GLN A 254 18.06 -11.10 -1.86
C GLN A 254 18.75 -9.92 -2.56
N LEU A 255 18.92 -9.97 -3.89
CA LEU A 255 19.41 -8.83 -4.65
C LEU A 255 18.36 -7.71 -4.74
N GLN A 256 17.08 -8.04 -4.86
CA GLN A 256 15.98 -7.08 -4.84
C GLN A 256 15.85 -6.41 -3.47
N ASP A 257 16.10 -7.14 -2.38
CA ASP A 257 16.10 -6.61 -1.01
C ASP A 257 17.20 -5.56 -0.76
N THR A 258 18.13 -5.36 -1.71
CA THR A 258 19.08 -4.24 -1.66
C THR A 258 18.42 -2.89 -1.91
N VAL A 259 17.20 -2.86 -2.43
CA VAL A 259 16.44 -1.65 -2.72
C VAL A 259 15.29 -1.57 -1.73
N ILE A 260 15.27 -0.50 -0.93
CA ILE A 260 14.16 -0.24 0.01
C ILE A 260 13.14 0.65 -0.72
N GLU A 261 11.96 0.09 -0.98
CA GLU A 261 10.88 0.75 -1.72
C GLU A 261 9.70 1.12 -0.81
N ALA A 262 8.90 2.09 -1.25
CA ALA A 262 7.68 2.48 -0.53
C ALA A 262 6.54 1.44 -0.72
N PRO A 263 5.97 0.87 0.35
CA PRO A 263 4.89 -0.12 0.24
C PRO A 263 3.54 0.50 -0.15
N PHE A 264 3.35 1.79 0.06
CA PHE A 264 2.18 2.56 -0.35
C PHE A 264 2.52 4.03 -0.56
N ALA A 265 1.64 4.76 -1.26
CA ALA A 265 1.81 6.19 -1.49
C ALA A 265 1.55 7.00 -0.20
N GLY A 266 2.46 7.91 0.13
CA GLY A 266 2.43 8.68 1.36
C GLY A 266 3.56 9.69 1.44
N THR A 267 3.80 10.22 2.63
CA THR A 267 4.85 11.20 2.91
C THR A 267 5.95 10.53 3.74
N ILE A 268 7.20 10.76 3.36
CA ILE A 268 8.37 10.20 4.04
C ILE A 268 8.64 10.95 5.35
N GLY A 269 8.91 10.21 6.42
CA GLY A 269 9.35 10.75 7.70
C GLY A 269 10.82 11.17 7.71
N ASP A 270 11.40 11.24 8.90
CA ASP A 270 12.83 11.52 9.03
C ASP A 270 13.67 10.33 8.53
N ILE A 271 14.83 10.63 7.94
CA ILE A 271 15.81 9.64 7.50
C ILE A 271 17.08 9.83 8.36
N PRO A 272 17.20 9.13 9.50
CA PRO A 272 18.37 9.26 10.39
C PRO A 272 19.66 8.74 9.77
N ALA A 273 19.56 7.78 8.83
CA ALA A 273 20.71 7.13 8.21
C ALA A 273 21.35 8.02 7.13
N LYS A 274 22.67 7.90 6.96
CA LYS A 274 23.46 8.67 5.98
C LYS A 274 24.08 7.75 4.93
N ILE A 275 24.41 8.34 3.79
CA ILE A 275 25.18 7.67 2.75
C ILE A 275 26.50 7.17 3.34
N GLY A 276 26.80 5.90 3.14
CA GLY A 276 27.97 5.21 3.69
C GLY A 276 27.73 4.52 5.03
N ASP A 277 26.60 4.76 5.71
CA ASP A 277 26.26 4.04 6.94
C ASP A 277 25.97 2.56 6.64
N PHE A 278 26.27 1.71 7.62
CA PHE A 278 25.94 0.30 7.58
C PHE A 278 24.67 0.06 8.40
N VAL A 279 23.68 -0.57 7.80
CA VAL A 279 22.39 -0.90 8.43
C VAL A 279 22.23 -2.41 8.48
N ASN A 280 21.60 -2.90 9.55
CA ASN A 280 21.27 -4.30 9.72
C ASN A 280 19.80 -4.54 9.39
N ALA A 281 19.47 -5.79 9.11
CA ALA A 281 18.10 -6.24 8.95
C ALA A 281 17.30 -5.91 10.23
N GLY A 282 16.20 -5.18 10.05
CA GLY A 282 15.32 -4.73 11.13
C GLY A 282 15.62 -3.35 11.72
N ASP A 283 16.72 -2.69 11.36
CA ASP A 283 16.98 -1.30 11.74
C ASP A 283 15.95 -0.37 11.06
N ILE A 284 15.47 0.66 11.75
CA ILE A 284 14.52 1.62 11.16
C ILE A 284 15.31 2.61 10.29
N VAL A 285 15.02 2.62 8.99
CA VAL A 285 15.66 3.54 8.03
C VAL A 285 14.83 4.79 7.84
N THR A 286 13.51 4.65 7.67
CA THR A 286 12.57 5.77 7.57
C THR A 286 11.14 5.28 7.84
N SER A 287 10.15 6.17 7.85
CA SER A 287 8.74 5.81 7.90
C SER A 287 7.99 6.41 6.73
N VAL A 288 6.92 5.74 6.29
CA VAL A 288 5.99 6.27 5.29
C VAL A 288 4.62 6.38 5.93
N THR A 289 4.03 7.58 5.89
CA THR A 289 2.74 7.89 6.51
C THR A 289 1.74 8.38 5.48
N GLN A 290 0.51 7.88 5.52
CA GLN A 290 -0.54 8.28 4.58
C GLN A 290 -1.32 9.50 5.12
N ASP A 291 -1.27 10.63 4.41
CA ASP A 291 -1.89 11.88 4.89
C ASP A 291 -3.39 12.02 4.54
N GLN A 292 -3.90 11.18 3.64
CA GLN A 292 -5.26 11.32 3.10
C GLN A 292 -6.38 10.72 3.97
N SER A 293 -6.03 9.95 5.00
CA SER A 293 -7.03 9.35 5.90
C SER A 293 -6.56 9.50 7.34
N LEU A 294 -7.15 10.49 8.02
CA LEU A 294 -6.89 10.79 9.42
C LEU A 294 -7.98 10.18 10.29
N GLU A 295 -7.58 9.59 11.41
CA GLU A 295 -8.47 9.15 12.48
C GLU A 295 -8.35 10.11 13.66
N LEU A 296 -9.48 10.37 14.31
CA LEU A 296 -9.54 11.19 15.52
C LEU A 296 -9.59 10.26 16.74
N GLU A 297 -8.51 10.24 17.52
CA GLU A 297 -8.45 9.50 18.77
C GLU A 297 -8.92 10.39 19.91
N ILE A 298 -10.07 10.06 20.50
CA ILE A 298 -10.70 10.85 21.57
C ILE A 298 -10.57 10.08 22.88
N SER A 299 -9.96 10.72 23.90
CA SER A 299 -9.91 10.16 25.25
C SER A 299 -11.20 10.48 26.00
N ILE A 300 -12.10 9.49 26.11
CA ILE A 300 -13.40 9.65 26.79
C ILE A 300 -13.33 9.00 28.18
N PRO A 301 -13.61 9.74 29.28
CA PRO A 301 -13.68 9.18 30.62
C PRO A 301 -14.72 8.06 30.73
N LEU A 302 -14.44 7.06 31.57
CA LEU A 302 -15.26 5.84 31.69
C LEU A 302 -16.72 6.14 32.06
N GLU A 303 -16.96 7.21 32.81
CA GLU A 303 -18.31 7.63 33.25
C GLU A 303 -19.22 8.00 32.07
N ARG A 304 -18.64 8.44 30.95
CA ARG A 304 -19.35 8.82 29.72
C ARG A 304 -19.45 7.67 28.71
N GLY A 305 -18.77 6.55 28.96
CA GLY A 305 -18.78 5.37 28.08
C GLY A 305 -20.18 4.80 27.76
N PRO A 306 -21.14 4.72 28.72
CA PRO A 306 -22.48 4.19 28.46
C PRO A 306 -23.32 5.03 27.48
N ASP A 307 -22.99 6.31 27.29
CA ASP A 307 -23.75 7.24 26.45
C ASP A 307 -23.33 7.18 24.97
N LEU A 308 -22.25 6.47 24.65
CA LEU A 308 -21.66 6.39 23.32
C LEU A 308 -22.27 5.27 22.48
N ARG A 309 -22.47 5.55 21.18
CA ARG A 309 -22.91 4.55 20.19
C ARG A 309 -22.08 4.64 18.92
N THR A 310 -21.80 3.50 18.29
CA THR A 310 -21.14 3.47 16.98
C THR A 310 -21.97 4.23 15.94
N GLY A 311 -21.31 5.11 15.16
CA GLY A 311 -21.94 5.97 14.16
C GLY A 311 -22.53 7.28 14.70
N GLN A 312 -22.25 7.61 15.96
CA GLN A 312 -22.59 8.91 16.54
C GLN A 312 -21.83 10.02 15.80
N ARG A 313 -22.53 11.09 15.48
CA ARG A 313 -21.93 12.23 14.77
C ARG A 313 -20.94 12.92 15.70
N VAL A 314 -19.70 13.05 15.24
CA VAL A 314 -18.64 13.79 15.92
C VAL A 314 -18.32 15.04 15.11
N GLU A 315 -18.28 16.19 15.76
CA GLU A 315 -17.88 17.45 15.14
C GLU A 315 -16.53 17.88 15.70
N LEU A 316 -15.55 18.05 14.82
CA LEU A 316 -14.24 18.56 15.19
C LEU A 316 -14.32 20.08 15.20
N ILE A 317 -14.11 20.69 16.36
CA ILE A 317 -14.03 22.14 16.53
C ILE A 317 -12.58 22.58 16.74
N ASN A 318 -12.23 23.76 16.25
CA ASN A 318 -10.93 24.36 16.52
C ASN A 318 -10.87 25.00 17.92
N ALA A 319 -9.69 25.49 18.33
CA ALA A 319 -9.51 26.13 19.63
C ALA A 319 -10.33 27.43 19.84
N GLN A 320 -10.94 27.98 18.79
CA GLN A 320 -11.84 29.14 18.86
C GLN A 320 -13.33 28.74 18.84
N GLY A 321 -13.65 27.44 18.88
CA GLY A 321 -15.02 26.93 18.87
C GLY A 321 -15.68 26.87 17.49
N ASN A 322 -14.92 27.07 16.41
CA ASN A 322 -15.45 26.97 15.05
C ASN A 322 -15.36 25.53 14.53
N PRO A 323 -16.38 25.01 13.84
CA PRO A 323 -16.36 23.66 13.29
C PRO A 323 -15.38 23.58 12.09
N LEU A 324 -14.51 22.56 12.13
CA LEU A 324 -13.54 22.24 11.08
C LEU A 324 -14.08 21.16 10.15
N THR A 325 -14.58 20.07 10.72
CA THR A 325 -15.10 18.93 9.96
C THR A 325 -16.05 18.10 10.81
N VAL A 326 -16.81 17.21 10.17
CA VAL A 326 -17.76 16.31 10.82
C VAL A 326 -17.43 14.87 10.42
N GLY A 327 -17.27 14.01 11.42
CA GLY A 327 -17.06 12.57 11.29
C GLY A 327 -18.20 11.75 11.90
N ARG A 328 -18.10 10.43 11.79
CA ARG A 328 -19.00 9.44 12.39
C ARG A 328 -18.23 8.22 12.85
#